data_AF-A0A453SHW4-F1
#
_entry.id   AF-A0A453SHW4-F1
#
_cell.length_a   1.000
_cell.length_b   1.000
_cell.length_c   1.000
_cell.angle_alpha   90.00
_cell.angle_beta   90.00
_cell.angle_gamma   90.00
#
_symmetry.space_group_name_H-M   'P 1'
#
loop_
_entity.id
_entity.type
_entity.pdbx_description
1 polymer ?
#
loop_
_entity_poly.entity_id
_entity_poly.type
_entity_poly.pdbx_seq_one_letter_code
_entity_poly.pdbx_strand_id
1 'polypeptide(L)'
;MWESVLPRSIYRRSMFHVLGPVFSRITKDMLLIDDMAAEETLQLQGLIHLALENLSSLFLSLVENDDDEKFLDHHTWVQLDESIPSLKKFRKLAELLDMSLKSITAAWESGELANCGFTSSEMRNFIKAIFADSPLRKECLGWIVATPA
;
A
#
# COMPACT_ATOMS: atom_id res chain seq x y z
N MET A 1 -18.67 -10.87 -12.83
CA MET A 1 -19.49 -10.68 -14.05
C MET A 1 -18.67 -10.74 -15.34
N TRP A 2 -17.49 -10.10 -15.44
CA TRP A 2 -16.69 -10.11 -16.69
C TRP A 2 -15.80 -11.35 -16.88
N GLU A 3 -15.48 -12.07 -15.81
CA GLU A 3 -14.63 -13.26 -15.82
C GLU A 3 -15.17 -14.38 -16.72
N SER A 4 -16.49 -14.54 -16.80
CA SER A 4 -17.16 -15.53 -17.66
C SER A 4 -17.35 -15.08 -19.11
N VAL A 5 -17.06 -13.80 -19.42
CA VAL A 5 -17.33 -13.19 -20.73
C VAL A 5 -16.04 -12.97 -21.52
N LEU A 6 -14.96 -12.59 -20.84
CA LEU A 6 -13.68 -12.26 -21.48
C LEU A 6 -12.72 -13.46 -21.44
N PRO A 7 -11.90 -13.66 -22.49
CA PRO A 7 -10.77 -14.58 -22.41
C PRO A 7 -9.86 -14.24 -21.23
N ARG A 8 -9.35 -15.25 -20.51
CA ARG A 8 -8.59 -15.07 -19.26
C ARG A 8 -7.48 -14.02 -19.37
N SER A 9 -6.70 -14.04 -20.46
CA SER A 9 -5.61 -13.07 -20.68
C SER A 9 -6.11 -11.63 -20.85
N ILE A 10 -7.25 -11.43 -21.52
CA ILE A 10 -7.89 -10.13 -21.71
C ILE A 10 -8.52 -9.65 -20.40
N TYR A 11 -9.21 -10.55 -19.68
CA TYR A 11 -9.79 -10.27 -18.38
C TYR A 11 -8.71 -9.77 -17.40
N ARG A 12 -7.63 -10.53 -17.24
CA ARG A 12 -6.53 -10.18 -16.31
C ARG A 12 -5.94 -8.83 -16.64
N ARG A 13 -5.58 -8.62 -17.90
CA ARG A 13 -5.04 -7.34 -18.37
C ARG A 13 -6.00 -6.19 -18.11
N SER A 14 -7.28 -6.35 -18.40
CA SER A 14 -8.30 -5.33 -18.18
C SER A 14 -8.42 -5.01 -16.69
N MET A 15 -8.42 -6.01 -15.83
CA MET A 15 -8.50 -5.81 -14.38
C MET A 15 -7.26 -5.09 -13.84
N PHE A 16 -6.05 -5.39 -14.32
CA PHE A 16 -4.85 -4.63 -13.94
C PHE A 16 -4.96 -3.14 -14.30
N HIS A 17 -5.51 -2.82 -15.49
CA HIS A 17 -5.73 -1.43 -15.91
C HIS A 17 -6.81 -0.72 -15.09
N VAL A 18 -7.76 -1.45 -14.51
CA VAL A 18 -8.79 -0.88 -13.62
C VAL A 18 -8.26 -0.72 -12.20
N LEU A 19 -7.65 -1.76 -11.65
CA LEU A 19 -7.19 -1.80 -10.26
C LEU A 19 -6.02 -0.84 -10.00
N GLY A 20 -5.09 -0.73 -10.94
CA GLY A 20 -3.91 0.13 -10.80
C GLY A 20 -4.27 1.58 -10.44
N PRO A 21 -5.07 2.29 -11.27
CA PRO A 21 -5.54 3.64 -10.99
C PRO A 21 -6.41 3.75 -9.73
N VAL A 22 -7.24 2.75 -9.43
CA VAL A 22 -8.09 2.74 -8.23
C VAL A 22 -7.23 2.77 -6.96
N PHE A 23 -6.29 1.84 -6.83
CA PHE A 23 -5.39 1.81 -5.68
C PHE A 23 -4.51 3.06 -5.63
N SER A 24 -4.00 3.51 -6.78
CA SER A 24 -3.19 4.74 -6.84
C SER A 24 -3.97 5.95 -6.32
N ARG A 25 -5.24 6.10 -6.73
CA ARG A 25 -6.07 7.21 -6.32
C ARG A 25 -6.41 7.14 -4.83
N ILE A 26 -6.84 5.98 -4.35
CA ILE A 26 -7.21 5.79 -2.94
C ILE A 26 -6.00 6.02 -2.04
N THR A 27 -4.84 5.43 -2.34
CA THR A 27 -3.60 5.66 -1.57
C THR A 27 -3.21 7.12 -1.56
N LYS A 28 -3.31 7.81 -2.70
CA LYS A 28 -2.99 9.24 -2.79
C LYS A 28 -3.93 10.07 -1.92
N ASP A 29 -5.23 9.80 -1.98
CA ASP A 29 -6.23 10.55 -1.21
C ASP A 29 -6.03 10.31 0.30
N MET A 30 -5.65 9.09 0.73
CA MET A 30 -5.30 8.79 2.12
C MET A 30 -4.03 9.53 2.58
N LEU A 31 -2.99 9.61 1.74
CA LEU A 31 -1.74 10.33 2.05
C LEU A 31 -1.89 11.86 2.08
N LEU A 32 -3.02 12.38 1.61
CA LEU A 32 -3.35 13.80 1.62
C LEU A 32 -4.17 14.23 2.85
N ILE A 33 -4.51 13.31 3.74
CA ILE A 33 -5.18 13.65 5.00
C ILE A 33 -4.16 14.35 5.90
N ASP A 34 -4.46 15.59 6.31
CA ASP A 34 -3.51 16.47 7.00
C ASP A 34 -3.36 16.18 8.50
N ASP A 35 -4.38 15.65 9.16
CA ASP A 35 -4.41 15.35 10.60
C ASP A 35 -5.25 14.10 10.83
N MET A 36 -4.71 13.12 11.54
CA MET A 36 -5.37 11.86 11.86
C MET A 36 -5.10 11.50 13.31
N ALA A 37 -6.17 11.31 14.08
CA ALA A 37 -6.10 10.72 15.40
C ALA A 37 -5.76 9.22 15.32
N ALA A 38 -5.23 8.65 16.41
CA ALA A 38 -4.87 7.23 16.49
C ALA A 38 -6.07 6.28 16.23
N GLU A 39 -7.27 6.70 16.58
CA GLU A 39 -8.49 5.93 16.29
C GLU A 39 -8.79 5.93 14.78
N GLU A 40 -8.57 7.04 14.09
CA GLU A 40 -8.80 7.17 12.65
C GLU A 40 -7.77 6.38 11.85
N THR A 41 -6.49 6.36 12.30
CA THR A 41 -5.46 5.53 11.67
C THR A 41 -5.79 4.04 11.79
N LEU A 42 -6.30 3.60 12.95
CA LEU A 42 -6.73 2.23 13.18
C LEU A 42 -7.94 1.86 12.30
N GLN A 43 -8.94 2.73 12.22
CA GLN A 43 -10.11 2.53 11.37
C GLN A 43 -9.72 2.46 9.89
N LEU A 44 -8.84 3.35 9.43
CA LEU A 44 -8.36 3.37 8.06
C LEU A 44 -7.57 2.09 7.72
N GLN A 45 -6.73 1.63 8.63
CA GLN A 45 -6.02 0.36 8.49
C GLN A 45 -7.01 -0.81 8.35
N GLY A 46 -8.02 -0.86 9.22
CA GLY A 46 -9.09 -1.87 9.15
C GLY A 46 -9.83 -1.86 7.81
N LEU A 47 -10.13 -0.67 7.27
CA LEU A 47 -10.76 -0.52 5.95
C LEU A 47 -9.86 -1.02 4.82
N ILE A 48 -8.54 -0.79 4.89
CA ILE A 48 -7.60 -1.32 3.91
C ILE A 48 -7.60 -2.86 3.95
N HIS A 49 -7.51 -3.46 5.14
CA HIS A 49 -7.56 -4.91 5.29
C HIS A 49 -8.87 -5.52 4.78
N LEU A 50 -10.01 -4.92 5.15
CA LEU A 50 -11.33 -5.36 4.67
C LEU A 50 -11.44 -5.27 3.14
N ALA A 51 -10.91 -4.20 2.54
CA ALA A 51 -10.89 -4.06 1.08
C ALA A 51 -10.04 -5.16 0.42
N LEU A 52 -8.86 -5.47 0.97
CA LEU A 52 -7.99 -6.53 0.45
C LEU A 52 -8.63 -7.92 0.59
N GLU A 53 -9.30 -8.18 1.71
CA GLU A 53 -10.03 -9.43 1.97
C GLU A 53 -11.19 -9.60 1.00
N ASN A 54 -12.00 -8.57 0.79
CA ASN A 54 -13.13 -8.59 -0.15
C ASN A 54 -12.69 -8.76 -1.62
N LEU A 55 -11.48 -8.33 -1.96
CA LEU A 55 -10.90 -8.48 -3.29
C LEU A 55 -10.07 -9.77 -3.45
N SER A 56 -10.00 -10.61 -2.43
CA SER A 56 -9.14 -11.80 -2.43
C SER A 56 -9.41 -12.78 -3.58
N SER A 57 -10.68 -13.08 -3.84
CA SER A 57 -11.09 -13.95 -4.94
C SER A 57 -10.72 -13.36 -6.31
N LEU A 58 -10.83 -12.04 -6.46
CA LEU A 58 -10.39 -11.33 -7.65
C LEU A 58 -8.87 -11.48 -7.81
N PHE A 59 -8.09 -11.19 -6.79
CA PHE A 59 -6.63 -11.34 -6.82
C PHE A 59 -6.19 -12.76 -7.22
N LEU A 60 -6.83 -13.78 -6.68
CA LEU A 60 -6.57 -15.18 -7.04
C LEU A 60 -6.89 -15.48 -8.51
N SER A 61 -7.94 -14.87 -9.08
CA SER A 61 -8.25 -14.99 -10.51
C SER A 61 -7.23 -14.29 -11.43
N LEU A 62 -6.43 -13.37 -10.86
CA LEU A 62 -5.46 -12.56 -11.60
C LEU A 62 -4.04 -13.15 -11.63
N VAL A 63 -3.78 -14.25 -10.92
CA VAL A 63 -2.45 -14.88 -10.85
C VAL A 63 -2.45 -16.22 -11.60
N GLU A 64 -1.31 -16.59 -12.17
CA GLU A 64 -1.11 -17.93 -12.76
C GLU A 64 -0.68 -18.87 -11.65
N ASN A 65 -1.63 -19.60 -11.09
CA ASN A 65 -1.34 -20.69 -10.16
C ASN A 65 -1.75 -22.00 -10.84
N ASP A 66 -0.79 -22.91 -10.98
CA ASP A 66 -1.00 -24.29 -11.48
C ASP A 66 -1.63 -25.20 -10.40
N ASP A 67 -1.58 -24.78 -9.14
CA ASP A 67 -2.13 -25.53 -8.00
C ASP A 67 -3.61 -25.21 -7.73
N ASP A 68 -4.38 -26.25 -7.43
CA ASP A 68 -5.82 -26.18 -7.12
C ASP A 68 -6.10 -25.47 -5.77
N GLU A 69 -5.10 -25.32 -4.90
CA GLU A 69 -5.21 -24.59 -3.63
C GLU A 69 -5.01 -23.08 -3.81
N LYS A 70 -6.12 -22.38 -4.07
CA LYS A 70 -6.15 -20.93 -4.27
C LYS A 70 -6.15 -20.17 -2.94
N PHE A 71 -4.99 -20.01 -2.32
CA PHE A 71 -4.80 -19.10 -1.18
C PHE A 71 -3.87 -17.94 -1.55
N LEU A 72 -4.08 -16.78 -0.92
CA LEU A 72 -3.21 -15.61 -1.09
C LEU A 72 -1.93 -15.80 -0.29
N ASP A 73 -1.00 -16.55 -0.87
CA ASP A 73 0.33 -16.79 -0.30
C ASP A 73 1.33 -15.68 -0.67
N HIS A 74 2.55 -15.80 -0.17
CA HIS A 74 3.61 -14.82 -0.43
C HIS A 74 3.91 -14.68 -1.94
N HIS A 75 3.94 -15.79 -2.67
CA HIS A 75 4.24 -15.80 -4.10
C HIS A 75 3.17 -15.08 -4.92
N THR A 76 1.90 -15.30 -4.59
CA THR A 76 0.75 -14.62 -5.21
C THR A 76 0.85 -13.11 -5.03
N TRP A 77 1.22 -12.64 -3.83
CA TRP A 77 1.41 -11.21 -3.58
C TRP A 77 2.59 -10.61 -4.34
N VAL A 78 3.71 -11.33 -4.47
CA VAL A 78 4.86 -10.86 -5.25
C VAL A 78 4.46 -10.63 -6.72
N GLN A 79 3.75 -11.58 -7.34
CA GLN A 79 3.27 -11.42 -8.73
C GLN A 79 2.30 -10.24 -8.90
N LEU A 80 1.40 -10.05 -7.92
CA LEU A 80 0.45 -8.94 -7.93
C LEU A 80 1.14 -7.58 -7.73
N ASP A 81 2.13 -7.52 -6.86
CA ASP A 81 2.90 -6.30 -6.58
C ASP A 81 3.74 -5.87 -7.80
N GLU A 82 4.29 -6.83 -8.55
CA GLU A 82 4.98 -6.59 -9.83
C GLU A 82 4.00 -6.11 -10.92
N SER A 83 2.80 -6.69 -10.97
CA SER A 83 1.79 -6.36 -11.98
C SER A 83 1.03 -5.07 -11.67
N ILE A 84 0.88 -4.73 -10.38
CA ILE A 84 0.12 -3.58 -9.88
C ILE A 84 0.93 -2.87 -8.79
N PRO A 85 1.94 -2.04 -9.14
CA PRO A 85 2.78 -1.36 -8.14
C PRO A 85 2.00 -0.49 -7.14
N SER A 86 0.85 0.05 -7.54
CA SER A 86 -0.02 0.81 -6.63
C SER A 86 -0.69 -0.06 -5.56
N LEU A 87 -0.92 -1.36 -5.82
CA LEU A 87 -1.39 -2.31 -4.83
C LEU A 87 -0.30 -2.57 -3.77
N LYS A 88 0.95 -2.73 -4.19
CA LYS A 88 2.11 -2.83 -3.28
C LYS A 88 2.16 -1.66 -2.32
N LYS A 89 2.05 -0.43 -2.86
CA LYS A 89 2.03 0.80 -2.07
C LYS A 89 0.83 0.86 -1.11
N PHE A 90 -0.37 0.48 -1.60
CA PHE A 90 -1.60 0.45 -0.81
C PHE A 90 -1.52 -0.55 0.36
N ARG A 91 -0.97 -1.75 0.13
CA ARG A 91 -0.69 -2.74 1.19
C ARG A 91 0.29 -2.18 2.22
N LYS A 92 1.40 -1.60 1.77
CA LYS A 92 2.41 -1.03 2.66
C LYS A 92 1.88 0.14 3.49
N LEU A 93 0.89 0.89 2.98
CA LEU A 93 0.20 1.92 3.76
C LEU A 93 -0.52 1.35 4.99
N ALA A 94 -1.13 0.16 4.89
CA ALA A 94 -1.76 -0.49 6.04
C ALA A 94 -0.75 -0.81 7.15
N GLU A 95 0.46 -1.24 6.78
CA GLU A 95 1.54 -1.46 7.74
C GLU A 95 2.01 -0.12 8.34
N LEU A 96 2.19 0.91 7.51
CA LEU A 96 2.63 2.23 7.96
C LEU A 96 1.70 2.87 9.01
N LEU A 97 0.39 2.65 8.93
CA LEU A 97 -0.60 3.19 9.86
C LEU A 97 -0.46 2.64 11.30
N ASP A 98 0.21 1.50 11.48
CA ASP A 98 0.47 0.87 12.79
C ASP A 98 1.96 0.93 13.19
N MET A 99 2.83 1.41 12.31
CA MET A 99 4.26 1.50 12.59
C MET A 99 4.59 2.65 13.55
N SER A 100 5.50 2.37 14.49
CA SER A 100 6.12 3.43 15.29
C SER A 100 7.00 4.34 14.43
N LEU A 101 7.22 5.59 14.86
CA LEU A 101 8.11 6.53 14.18
C LEU A 101 9.52 5.96 13.95
N LYS A 102 10.06 5.21 14.93
CA LYS A 102 11.37 4.53 14.81
C LYS A 102 11.37 3.49 13.69
N SER A 103 10.31 2.68 13.61
CA SER A 103 10.16 1.66 12.57
C SER A 103 10.04 2.30 11.18
N ILE A 104 9.32 3.42 11.07
CA ILE A 104 9.19 4.17 9.81
C ILE A 104 10.55 4.70 9.36
N THR A 105 11.34 5.29 10.26
CA THR A 105 12.70 5.75 9.94
C THR A 105 13.56 4.60 9.42
N ALA A 106 13.57 3.45 10.11
CA ALA A 106 14.35 2.30 9.70
C ALA A 106 13.93 1.74 8.32
N ALA A 107 12.62 1.69 8.03
CA ALA A 107 12.11 1.26 6.74
C ALA A 107 12.37 2.27 5.61
N TRP A 108 12.48 3.57 5.93
CA TRP A 108 12.93 4.58 4.97
C TRP A 108 14.43 4.42 4.68
N GLU A 109 15.25 4.29 5.72
CA GLU A 109 16.71 4.14 5.63
C GLU A 109 17.13 2.88 4.87
N SER A 110 16.38 1.78 5.03
CA SER A 110 16.63 0.53 4.29
C SER A 110 16.25 0.62 2.81
N GLY A 111 15.57 1.70 2.39
CA GLY A 111 15.00 1.84 1.05
C GLY A 111 13.72 1.04 0.82
N GLU A 112 13.20 0.34 1.83
CA GLU A 112 11.99 -0.47 1.74
C GLU A 112 10.77 0.36 1.29
N LEU A 113 10.57 1.53 1.92
CA LEU A 113 9.45 2.42 1.57
C LEU A 113 9.60 3.03 0.17
N ALA A 114 10.82 3.40 -0.23
CA ALA A 114 11.09 3.86 -1.58
C ALA A 114 10.81 2.77 -2.64
N ASN A 115 11.17 1.53 -2.35
CA ASN A 115 10.88 0.36 -3.20
C ASN A 115 9.38 0.02 -3.28
N CYS A 116 8.56 0.52 -2.35
CA CYS A 116 7.10 0.49 -2.44
C CYS A 116 6.52 1.71 -3.18
N GLY A 117 7.36 2.64 -3.65
CA GLY A 117 6.96 3.81 -4.41
C GLY A 117 6.56 5.04 -3.57
N PHE A 118 6.94 5.09 -2.29
CA PHE A 118 6.77 6.30 -1.47
C PHE A 118 7.86 7.32 -1.77
N THR A 119 7.46 8.58 -1.86
CA THR A 119 8.36 9.73 -2.00
C THR A 119 8.66 10.36 -0.65
N SER A 120 9.79 11.08 -0.55
CA SER A 120 10.14 11.84 0.67
C SER A 120 9.02 12.82 1.05
N SER A 121 8.38 13.47 0.07
CA SER A 121 7.24 14.37 0.33
C SER A 121 6.03 13.67 0.93
N GLU A 122 5.66 12.50 0.41
CA GLU A 122 4.52 11.72 0.94
C GLU A 122 4.81 11.25 2.35
N MET A 123 6.01 10.73 2.62
CA MET A 123 6.38 10.26 3.96
C MET A 123 6.39 11.39 4.99
N ARG A 124 6.87 12.58 4.62
CA ARG A 124 6.83 13.74 5.52
C ARG A 124 5.40 14.17 5.83
N ASN A 125 4.52 14.20 4.83
CA ASN A 125 3.13 14.59 5.04
C ASN A 125 2.42 13.55 5.91
N PHE A 126 2.62 12.26 5.61
CA PHE A 126 2.09 11.16 6.41
C PHE A 126 2.51 11.24 7.88
N ILE A 127 3.82 11.41 8.16
CA ILE A 127 4.34 11.51 9.53
C ILE A 127 3.77 12.72 10.26
N LYS A 128 3.58 13.85 9.57
CA LYS A 128 2.96 15.04 10.16
C LYS A 128 1.49 14.80 10.52
N ALA A 129 0.78 14.02 9.71
CA ALA A 129 -0.62 13.72 9.89
C ALA A 129 -0.89 12.78 11.07
N ILE A 130 -0.06 11.75 11.28
CA ILE A 130 -0.34 10.71 12.29
C ILE A 130 0.44 10.87 13.61
N PHE A 131 1.49 11.69 13.66
CA PHE A 131 2.28 11.93 14.88
C PHE A 131 2.19 13.38 15.33
N ALA A 132 1.93 13.58 16.62
CA ALA A 132 1.95 14.90 17.26
C ALA A 132 3.33 15.59 17.17
N ASP A 133 3.36 16.93 17.26
CA ASP A 133 4.62 17.68 17.25
C ASP A 133 5.49 17.33 18.44
N SER A 134 6.67 16.79 18.16
CA SER A 134 7.64 16.37 19.17
C SER A 134 9.07 16.53 18.62
N PRO A 135 10.08 16.64 19.51
CA PRO A 135 11.49 16.65 19.08
C PRO A 135 11.85 15.45 18.20
N LEU A 136 11.37 14.26 18.58
CA LEU A 136 11.61 13.01 17.84
C LEU A 136 11.00 13.06 16.43
N ARG A 137 9.80 13.61 16.28
CA ARG A 137 9.17 13.83 14.96
C ARG A 137 10.01 14.76 14.10
N LYS A 138 10.51 15.87 14.66
CA LYS A 138 11.35 16.84 13.93
C LYS A 138 12.66 16.21 13.45
N GLU A 139 13.29 15.41 14.28
CA GLU A 139 14.50 14.67 13.92
C GLU A 139 14.23 13.68 12.77
N CYS A 140 13.19 12.84 12.89
CA CYS A 140 12.79 11.90 11.84
C CYS A 140 12.49 12.61 10.51
N LEU A 141 11.75 13.72 10.54
CA LEU A 141 11.46 14.52 9.35
C LEU A 141 12.74 15.11 8.72
N GLY A 142 13.70 15.53 9.55
CA GLY A 142 15.00 16.00 9.09
C GLY A 142 15.80 14.91 8.37
N TRP A 143 15.79 13.70 8.92
CA TRP A 143 16.42 12.53 8.30
C TRP A 143 15.84 12.18 6.94
N ILE A 144 14.51 12.12 6.81
CA ILE A 144 13.81 11.79 5.54
C ILE A 144 14.13 12.81 4.42
N VAL A 145 14.46 14.05 4.78
CA VAL A 145 14.91 15.07 3.81
C VAL A 145 16.35 14.85 3.38
N ALA A 146 17.21 14.41 4.29
CA ALA A 146 18.64 14.19 4.03
C ALA A 146 18.91 12.96 3.16
N THR A 147 18.02 11.95 3.16
CA THR A 147 18.07 10.76 2.31
C THR A 147 16.99 10.81 1.23
N PRO A 148 17.22 11.51 0.10
CA PRO A 148 16.29 11.50 -1.02
C PRO A 148 16.33 10.12 -1.68
N ALA A 149 15.15 9.51 -1.79
CA ALA A 149 14.87 8.36 -2.63
C ALA A 149 14.04 8.80 -3.84
#